data_AF-A0A521C477-F1
#
_entry.id   AF-A0A521C477-F1
#
_cell.length_a   1.000
_cell.length_b   1.000
_cell.length_c   1.000
_cell.angle_alpha   90.00
_cell.angle_beta   90.00
_cell.angle_gamma   90.00
#
_symmetry.space_group_name_H-M   'P 1'
#
loop_
_entity.id
_entity.type
_entity.pdbx_description
1 polymer ?
#
loop_
_entity_poly.entity_id
_entity_poly.type
_entity_poly.pdbx_seq_one_letter_code
_entity_poly.pdbx_strand_id
1 'polypeptide(L)'
;MSISKKYNYPPKLSILRFFMDAEGVRRNPIPYHEKYFERFGDSFSIRIGKSRHIILSRDNDVAQYILQKNQKNYYKSKFQSVYLSKYLGKGLLTVDGEFWLKQRRLIQPAFHKQKMNQLVDNMKLTIVSELNEIVTDKKVDLFPMMSEVAFNVVAKSLFQFSIEEEKLNRIKYIIEAVQNFLIKEIRLPHKAWWFSISGQVKNHLQLAKENDAIIRGIIEERVASQNEVNDLLNMLLETRYEDTGEGMSVEQLIDEIKILFIAGHETTANALTFTLQLLGSHLDVQQKVFEEILKVESESENVVEQLQKMTYINAVLNESMRLYPPAWITDRQNVEDDSLGEFIIKKDTLIGVSFYELHRNPKYWDNPEQFNPDRFLGEQKKYSMQYFYPFGAGPRMCIGAGFAIYEMCLAISHIIKKYKVVSVRNTVNFNPLITLKPVDVEVVFSER
;
A
#
# COMPACT_ATOMS: atom_id res chain seq x y z
N MET A 1 39.90 29.10 -14.06
CA MET A 1 39.62 28.00 -13.11
C MET A 1 38.12 27.77 -13.06
N SER A 2 37.67 26.65 -13.62
CA SER A 2 36.26 26.26 -13.67
C SER A 2 35.71 26.12 -12.24
N ILE A 3 34.68 26.88 -11.90
CA ILE A 3 33.91 26.74 -10.66
C ILE A 3 33.43 25.28 -10.60
N SER A 4 34.02 24.45 -9.74
CA SER A 4 33.57 23.09 -9.54
C SER A 4 32.09 23.17 -9.12
N LYS A 5 31.21 22.51 -9.87
CA LYS A 5 29.81 22.44 -9.46
C LYS A 5 29.79 21.72 -8.11
N LYS A 6 29.44 22.44 -7.05
CA LYS A 6 29.26 21.90 -5.68
C LYS A 6 28.38 20.65 -5.64
N TYR A 7 27.50 20.49 -6.64
CA TYR A 7 26.55 19.39 -6.74
C TYR A 7 26.68 18.66 -8.08
N ASN A 8 26.63 17.33 -8.04
CA ASN A 8 26.57 16.42 -9.19
C ASN A 8 25.38 15.47 -9.00
N TYR A 9 24.68 15.20 -10.10
CA TYR A 9 23.45 14.42 -10.13
C TYR A 9 23.59 13.26 -11.13
N PRO A 10 22.76 12.20 -11.02
CA PRO A 10 22.69 11.15 -12.03
C PRO A 10 22.41 11.69 -13.44
N PRO A 11 22.65 10.89 -14.50
CA PRO A 11 22.39 11.28 -15.88
C PRO A 11 21.05 12.00 -16.06
N LYS A 12 21.07 13.13 -16.76
CA LYS A 12 19.95 14.06 -16.78
C LYS A 12 19.01 13.79 -17.97
N LEU A 13 17.74 13.53 -17.68
CA LEU A 13 16.68 13.55 -18.67
C LEU A 13 16.43 14.99 -19.15
N SER A 14 16.44 15.18 -20.47
CA SER A 14 16.14 16.47 -21.09
C SER A 14 14.73 16.94 -20.73
N ILE A 15 14.60 18.21 -20.34
CA ILE A 15 13.30 18.80 -20.01
C ILE A 15 12.36 18.82 -21.23
N LEU A 16 12.90 18.99 -22.44
CA LEU A 16 12.13 18.92 -23.69
C LEU A 16 11.52 17.53 -23.87
N ARG A 17 12.32 16.48 -23.63
CA ARG A 17 11.85 15.09 -23.72
C ARG A 17 10.79 14.81 -22.65
N PHE A 18 11.02 15.26 -21.42
CA PHE A 18 10.04 15.15 -20.34
C PHE A 18 8.69 15.78 -20.71
N PHE A 19 8.70 16.98 -21.32
CA PHE A 19 7.47 17.63 -21.78
C PHE A 19 6.81 16.92 -22.97
N MET A 20 7.59 16.40 -23.92
CA MET A 20 7.06 15.60 -25.03
C MET A 20 6.36 14.33 -24.55
N ASP A 21 6.92 13.69 -23.51
CA ASP A 21 6.38 12.46 -22.94
C ASP A 21 5.31 12.72 -21.85
N ALA A 22 5.05 13.98 -21.50
CA ALA A 22 4.24 14.36 -20.33
C ALA A 22 2.81 13.79 -20.34
N GLU A 23 2.13 13.78 -21.49
CA GLU A 23 0.77 13.23 -21.58
C GLU A 23 0.76 11.71 -21.38
N GLY A 24 1.77 11.01 -21.89
CA GLY A 24 1.94 9.58 -21.68
C GLY A 24 2.27 9.26 -20.23
N VAL A 25 3.24 9.98 -19.64
CA VAL A 25 3.60 9.89 -18.22
C VAL A 25 2.40 10.18 -17.32
N ARG A 26 1.53 11.13 -17.69
CA ARG A 26 0.31 11.43 -16.93
C ARG A 26 -0.72 10.29 -16.97
N ARG A 27 -0.79 9.54 -18.08
CA ARG A 27 -1.70 8.39 -18.22
C ARG A 27 -1.16 7.16 -17.50
N ASN A 28 0.08 6.80 -17.80
CA ASN A 28 0.80 5.67 -17.21
C ASN A 28 2.33 5.98 -17.18
N PRO A 29 2.92 6.33 -16.03
CA PRO A 29 4.36 6.58 -15.89
C PRO A 29 5.26 5.36 -16.09
N ILE A 30 4.79 4.12 -15.82
CA ILE A 30 5.67 2.94 -15.73
C ILE A 30 6.43 2.66 -17.03
N PRO A 31 5.79 2.58 -18.22
CA PRO A 31 6.52 2.35 -19.48
C PRO A 31 7.58 3.43 -19.80
N TYR A 32 7.38 4.65 -19.29
CA TYR A 32 8.37 5.72 -19.44
C TYR A 32 9.51 5.58 -18.44
N HIS A 33 9.23 5.13 -17.21
CA HIS A 33 10.27 4.80 -16.23
C HIS A 33 11.21 3.72 -16.79
N GLU A 34 10.66 2.60 -17.24
CA GLU A 34 11.39 1.50 -17.88
C GLU A 34 12.32 2.03 -18.99
N LYS A 35 11.75 2.74 -19.98
CA LYS A 35 12.51 3.35 -21.08
C LYS A 35 13.63 4.28 -20.61
N TYR A 36 13.42 5.04 -19.53
CA TYR A 36 14.44 5.93 -19.00
C TYR A 36 15.52 5.17 -18.24
N PHE A 37 15.16 4.15 -17.46
CA PHE A 37 16.13 3.31 -16.76
C PHE A 37 16.99 2.48 -17.72
N GLU A 38 16.42 1.97 -18.82
CA GLU A 38 17.18 1.33 -19.90
C GLU A 38 18.20 2.30 -20.53
N ARG A 39 17.82 3.56 -20.70
CA ARG A 39 18.67 4.56 -21.35
C ARG A 39 19.75 5.14 -20.44
N PHE A 40 19.44 5.37 -19.18
CA PHE A 40 20.27 6.14 -18.26
C PHE A 40 20.89 5.31 -17.13
N GLY A 41 20.56 4.01 -17.05
CA GLY A 41 20.96 3.13 -15.96
C GLY A 41 20.02 3.23 -14.76
N ASP A 42 20.45 2.71 -13.61
CA ASP A 42 19.57 2.52 -12.44
C ASP A 42 19.13 3.81 -11.75
N SER A 43 19.70 4.97 -12.09
CA SER A 43 19.28 6.27 -11.57
C SER A 43 19.40 7.37 -12.63
N PHE A 44 18.40 8.24 -12.72
CA PHE A 44 18.43 9.43 -13.58
C PHE A 44 17.84 10.64 -12.87
N SER A 45 18.14 11.83 -13.38
CA SER A 45 17.66 13.09 -12.81
C SER A 45 16.84 13.93 -13.78
N ILE A 46 15.85 14.64 -13.25
CA ILE A 46 15.03 15.64 -13.96
C ILE A 46 15.21 16.97 -13.24
N ARG A 47 15.45 18.05 -14.00
CA ARG A 47 15.48 19.41 -13.45
C ARG A 47 14.22 20.16 -13.86
N ILE A 48 13.37 20.49 -12.89
CA ILE A 48 12.14 21.25 -13.10
C ILE A 48 12.37 22.70 -12.67
N GLY A 49 12.21 23.63 -13.61
CA GLY A 49 12.46 25.05 -13.37
C GLY A 49 13.92 25.35 -12.99
N LYS A 50 14.13 26.43 -12.23
CA LYS A 50 15.49 26.93 -11.94
C LYS A 50 16.22 26.14 -10.85
N SER A 51 15.52 25.52 -9.90
CA SER A 51 16.16 24.95 -8.70
C SER A 51 15.68 23.56 -8.27
N ARG A 52 14.60 23.00 -8.82
CA ARG A 52 14.09 21.71 -8.36
C ARG A 52 14.75 20.57 -9.12
N HIS A 53 15.35 19.66 -8.36
CA HIS A 53 15.92 18.42 -8.86
C HIS A 53 15.07 17.26 -8.36
N ILE A 54 14.73 16.36 -9.28
CA ILE A 54 14.10 15.08 -9.00
C ILE A 54 15.07 14.00 -9.44
N ILE A 55 15.32 13.03 -8.58
CA ILE A 55 16.03 11.80 -8.89
C ILE A 55 15.00 10.68 -8.91
N LEU A 56 15.03 9.85 -9.95
CA LEU A 56 14.31 8.58 -9.97
C LEU A 56 15.34 7.46 -10.00
N SER A 57 15.13 6.45 -9.15
CA SER A 57 16.04 5.33 -8.98
C SER A 57 15.30 4.00 -8.92
N ARG A 58 15.94 2.96 -9.43
CA ARG A 58 15.61 1.54 -9.22
C ARG A 58 16.78 0.77 -8.57
N ASP A 59 17.73 1.50 -7.98
CA ASP A 59 18.90 0.93 -7.30
C ASP A 59 18.59 0.62 -5.83
N ASN A 60 18.93 -0.59 -5.39
CA ASN A 60 18.76 -1.02 -4.00
C ASN A 60 19.59 -0.21 -3.01
N ASP A 61 20.79 0.23 -3.40
CA ASP A 61 21.68 0.98 -2.50
C ASP A 61 21.09 2.36 -2.19
N VAL A 62 20.48 3.00 -3.20
CA VAL A 62 19.72 4.25 -3.04
C VAL A 62 18.52 4.01 -2.12
N ALA A 63 17.73 2.96 -2.39
CA ALA A 63 16.56 2.61 -1.58
C ALA A 63 16.92 2.38 -0.11
N GLN A 64 17.92 1.53 0.15
CA GLN A 64 18.39 1.21 1.49
C GLN A 64 18.95 2.44 2.20
N TYR A 65 19.68 3.30 1.48
CA TYR A 65 20.27 4.49 2.06
C TYR A 65 19.21 5.49 2.54
N ILE A 66 18.26 5.88 1.67
CA ILE A 66 17.27 6.91 2.01
C ILE A 66 16.17 6.39 2.95
N LEU A 67 15.87 5.09 2.93
CA LEU A 67 14.82 4.49 3.77
C LEU A 67 15.33 4.03 5.14
N GLN A 68 16.63 3.69 5.25
CA GLN A 68 17.19 3.07 6.45
C GLN A 68 18.42 3.81 6.99
N LYS A 69 19.50 3.89 6.20
CA LYS A 69 20.82 4.33 6.71
C LYS A 69 20.85 5.81 7.09
N ASN A 70 20.36 6.69 6.22
CA ASN A 70 20.33 8.13 6.45
C ASN A 70 18.91 8.69 6.57
N GLN A 71 17.93 7.84 6.92
CA GLN A 71 16.51 8.18 6.90
C GLN A 71 16.11 9.46 7.65
N LYS A 72 16.87 9.87 8.68
CA LYS A 72 16.62 11.12 9.43
C LYS A 72 16.76 12.36 8.55
N ASN A 73 17.60 12.29 7.52
CA ASN A 73 17.76 13.36 6.54
C ASN A 73 16.63 13.36 5.48
N TYR A 74 15.73 12.38 5.47
CA TYR A 74 14.80 12.14 4.37
C TYR A 74 13.34 12.15 4.84
N TYR A 75 12.63 13.23 4.55
CA TYR A 75 11.21 13.39 4.88
C TYR A 75 10.32 13.06 3.69
N LYS A 76 9.02 12.84 3.92
CA LYS A 76 8.06 12.69 2.83
C LYS A 76 7.97 14.00 2.05
N SER A 77 7.71 13.91 0.75
CA SER A 77 7.52 15.13 -0.03
C SER A 77 6.23 15.84 0.35
N LYS A 78 6.09 17.08 -0.16
CA LYS A 78 4.85 17.85 -0.04
C LYS A 78 3.63 17.14 -0.64
N PHE A 79 3.82 16.10 -1.45
CA PHE A 79 2.74 15.26 -1.95
C PHE A 79 1.92 14.66 -0.80
N GLN A 80 2.54 13.88 0.09
CA GLN A 80 1.82 13.27 1.22
C GLN A 80 1.47 14.29 2.30
N SER A 81 2.39 15.19 2.64
CA SER A 81 2.21 16.08 3.79
C SER A 81 1.26 17.25 3.55
N VAL A 82 0.95 17.58 2.29
CA VAL A 82 0.04 18.70 1.94
C VAL A 82 -1.22 18.22 1.21
N TYR A 83 -1.08 17.40 0.15
CA TYR A 83 -2.24 17.06 -0.67
C TYR A 83 -3.11 15.98 -0.05
N LEU A 84 -2.50 14.89 0.45
CA LEU A 84 -3.24 13.83 1.13
C LEU A 84 -3.77 14.31 2.49
N SER A 85 -2.95 15.01 3.28
CA SER A 85 -3.34 15.49 4.62
C SER A 85 -4.55 16.41 4.61
N LYS A 86 -4.77 17.15 3.52
CA LYS A 86 -5.92 18.03 3.31
C LYS A 86 -7.27 17.30 3.45
N TYR A 87 -7.34 16.01 3.09
CA TYR A 87 -8.56 15.21 3.20
C TYR A 87 -8.48 14.15 4.29
N LEU A 88 -7.29 13.59 4.52
CA LEU A 88 -7.11 12.46 5.43
C LEU A 88 -6.75 12.87 6.86
N GLY A 89 -6.43 14.15 7.08
CA GLY A 89 -5.94 14.64 8.35
C GLY A 89 -4.45 14.36 8.57
N LYS A 90 -4.00 14.54 9.82
CA LYS A 90 -2.61 14.47 10.25
C LYS A 90 -2.36 13.21 11.09
N GLY A 91 -2.02 12.11 10.44
CA GLY A 91 -1.60 10.89 11.10
C GLY A 91 -0.40 10.22 10.45
N LEU A 92 -0.19 8.93 10.73
CA LEU A 92 1.04 8.21 10.37
C LEU A 92 1.45 8.30 8.90
N LEU A 93 0.46 8.34 7.99
CA LEU A 93 0.68 8.44 6.55
C LEU A 93 1.05 9.86 6.10
N THR A 94 0.63 10.90 6.81
CA THR A 94 0.66 12.29 6.32
C THR A 94 1.61 13.21 7.08
N VAL A 95 2.18 12.76 8.21
CA VAL A 95 3.10 13.56 9.03
C VAL A 95 4.56 13.08 8.99
N ASP A 96 5.47 13.97 9.40
CA ASP A 96 6.93 13.78 9.45
C ASP A 96 7.53 14.24 10.79
N GLY A 97 8.81 13.94 11.00
CA GLY A 97 9.60 14.41 12.15
C GLY A 97 9.18 13.82 13.49
N GLU A 98 9.39 14.59 14.56
CA GLU A 98 9.12 14.18 15.96
C GLU A 98 7.66 13.81 16.19
N PHE A 99 6.73 14.55 15.61
CA PHE A 99 5.30 14.26 15.74
C PHE A 99 4.94 12.89 15.14
N TRP A 100 5.46 12.58 13.95
CA TRP A 100 5.31 11.25 13.34
C TRP A 100 5.90 10.16 14.22
N LEU A 101 7.10 10.37 14.78
CA LEU A 101 7.75 9.38 15.64
C LEU A 101 6.93 9.11 16.90
N LYS A 102 6.36 10.16 17.51
CA LYS A 102 5.48 10.06 18.68
C LYS A 102 4.22 9.25 18.36
N GLN A 103 3.52 9.55 17.25
CA GLN A 103 2.36 8.75 16.81
C GLN A 103 2.75 7.31 16.49
N ARG A 104 3.89 7.09 15.83
CA ARG A 104 4.35 5.75 15.44
C ARG A 104 4.60 4.87 16.66
N ARG A 105 5.29 5.37 17.68
CA ARG A 105 5.54 4.63 18.92
C ARG A 105 4.25 4.30 19.66
N LEU A 106 3.29 5.22 19.64
CA LEU A 106 2.01 5.03 20.30
C LEU A 106 1.16 3.94 19.64
N ILE A 107 1.09 3.93 18.31
CA ILE A 107 0.18 3.06 17.54
C ILE A 107 0.78 1.68 17.30
N GLN A 108 2.10 1.57 17.12
CA GLN A 108 2.76 0.32 16.74
C GLN A 108 2.44 -0.89 17.64
N PRO A 109 2.32 -0.76 18.98
CA PRO A 109 1.94 -1.88 19.85
C PRO A 109 0.58 -2.52 19.50
N ALA A 110 -0.38 -1.72 19.01
CA ALA A 110 -1.69 -2.23 18.57
C ALA A 110 -1.56 -3.19 17.37
N PHE A 111 -0.47 -3.10 16.61
CA PHE A 111 -0.18 -3.94 15.44
C PHE A 111 0.83 -5.06 15.72
N HIS A 112 1.18 -5.30 17.00
CA HIS A 112 2.03 -6.43 17.36
C HIS A 112 1.31 -7.77 17.17
N LYS A 113 2.09 -8.82 16.89
CA LYS A 113 1.60 -10.17 16.56
C LYS A 113 0.52 -10.68 17.52
N GLN A 114 0.70 -10.49 18.83
CA GLN A 114 -0.26 -10.95 19.85
C GLN A 114 -1.64 -10.29 19.72
N LYS A 115 -1.67 -8.96 19.48
CA LYS A 115 -2.91 -8.21 19.24
C LYS A 115 -3.53 -8.57 17.89
N MET A 116 -2.72 -8.77 16.85
CA MET A 116 -3.22 -9.21 15.54
C MET A 116 -3.87 -10.60 15.59
N ASN A 117 -3.31 -11.52 16.37
CA ASN A 117 -3.90 -12.85 16.55
C ASN A 117 -5.33 -12.78 17.13
N GLN A 118 -5.67 -11.75 17.91
CA GLN A 118 -7.02 -11.56 18.46
C GLN A 118 -8.04 -11.16 17.39
N LEU A 119 -7.58 -10.66 16.24
CA LEU A 119 -8.45 -10.22 15.14
C LEU A 119 -8.69 -11.31 14.09
N VAL A 120 -7.88 -12.38 14.09
CA VAL A 120 -7.86 -13.40 13.04
C VAL A 120 -9.21 -14.10 12.85
N ASP A 121 -9.92 -14.41 13.94
CA ASP A 121 -11.23 -15.08 13.83
C ASP A 121 -12.27 -14.16 13.19
N ASN A 122 -12.31 -12.88 13.59
CA ASN A 122 -13.20 -11.89 12.99
C ASN A 122 -12.86 -11.64 11.51
N MET A 123 -11.57 -11.60 11.15
CA MET A 123 -11.14 -11.53 9.76
C MET A 123 -11.65 -12.73 8.97
N LYS A 124 -11.44 -13.96 9.48
CA LYS A 124 -11.86 -15.19 8.83
C LYS A 124 -13.38 -15.23 8.64
N LEU A 125 -14.15 -14.91 9.68
CA LEU A 125 -15.62 -14.88 9.61
C LEU A 125 -16.10 -13.86 8.58
N THR A 126 -15.49 -12.68 8.54
CA THR A 126 -15.80 -11.65 7.54
C THR A 126 -15.52 -12.18 6.15
N ILE A 127 -14.29 -12.64 5.88
CA ILE A 127 -13.87 -13.17 4.58
C ILE A 127 -14.80 -14.29 4.09
N VAL A 128 -15.13 -15.25 4.96
CA VAL A 128 -16.05 -16.35 4.63
C VAL A 128 -17.43 -15.83 4.26
N SER A 129 -17.94 -14.84 5.00
CA SER A 129 -19.25 -14.22 4.74
C SER A 129 -19.27 -13.50 3.39
N GLU A 130 -18.26 -12.68 3.10
CA GLU A 130 -18.18 -11.91 1.84
C GLU A 130 -17.94 -12.79 0.60
N LEU A 131 -17.31 -13.97 0.79
CA LEU A 131 -16.94 -14.88 -0.30
C LEU A 131 -17.78 -16.16 -0.35
N ASN A 132 -18.89 -16.22 0.38
CA ASN A 132 -19.66 -17.46 0.49
C ASN A 132 -20.28 -17.88 -0.85
N GLU A 133 -20.77 -16.92 -1.63
CA GLU A 133 -21.51 -17.14 -2.88
C GLU A 133 -20.81 -16.46 -4.07
N ILE A 134 -19.61 -16.95 -4.39
CA ILE A 134 -18.93 -16.52 -5.61
C ILE A 134 -19.67 -17.12 -6.81
N VAL A 135 -20.02 -16.28 -7.79
CA VAL A 135 -20.64 -16.71 -9.03
C VAL A 135 -19.66 -17.58 -9.82
N THR A 136 -20.02 -18.83 -10.07
CA THR A 136 -19.23 -19.80 -10.83
C THR A 136 -19.57 -19.79 -12.32
N ASP A 137 -18.66 -20.34 -13.13
CA ASP A 137 -18.79 -20.56 -14.57
C ASP A 137 -19.12 -19.32 -15.41
N LYS A 138 -18.83 -18.14 -14.86
CA LYS A 138 -18.98 -16.84 -15.50
C LYS A 138 -17.72 -16.00 -15.30
N LYS A 139 -17.54 -15.04 -16.19
CA LYS A 139 -16.49 -14.02 -16.03
C LYS A 139 -16.86 -13.11 -14.87
N VAL A 140 -15.92 -12.93 -13.96
CA VAL A 140 -16.05 -12.08 -12.79
C VAL A 140 -14.86 -11.12 -12.76
N ASP A 141 -15.13 -9.82 -12.63
CA ASP A 141 -14.09 -8.84 -12.35
C ASP A 141 -13.66 -8.95 -10.88
N LEU A 142 -12.38 -9.27 -10.66
CA LEU A 142 -11.83 -9.51 -9.33
C LEU A 142 -11.73 -8.22 -8.50
N PHE A 143 -11.45 -7.08 -9.12
CA PHE A 143 -11.09 -5.88 -8.35
C PHE A 143 -12.25 -5.38 -7.47
N PRO A 144 -13.50 -5.22 -7.96
CA PRO A 144 -14.63 -4.83 -7.12
C PRO A 144 -14.87 -5.81 -5.97
N MET A 145 -14.79 -7.11 -6.24
CA MET A 145 -14.98 -8.17 -5.23
C MET A 145 -13.92 -8.09 -4.13
N MET A 146 -12.63 -8.05 -4.49
CA MET A 146 -11.55 -7.98 -3.51
C MET A 146 -11.53 -6.63 -2.76
N SER A 147 -11.97 -5.55 -3.42
CA SER A 147 -12.15 -4.25 -2.80
C SER A 147 -13.24 -4.29 -1.73
N GLU A 148 -14.35 -4.99 -1.97
CA GLU A 148 -15.41 -5.16 -0.99
C GLU A 148 -14.95 -5.99 0.22
N VAL A 149 -14.30 -7.13 -0.02
CA VAL A 149 -13.72 -7.96 1.05
C VAL A 149 -12.77 -7.14 1.91
N ALA A 150 -11.78 -6.46 1.30
CA ALA A 150 -10.78 -5.74 2.06
C ALA A 150 -11.35 -4.55 2.84
N PHE A 151 -12.35 -3.85 2.27
CA PHE A 151 -13.06 -2.80 2.99
C PHE A 151 -13.75 -3.36 4.23
N ASN A 152 -14.51 -4.44 4.08
CA ASN A 152 -15.30 -5.03 5.15
C ASN A 152 -14.43 -5.67 6.23
N VAL A 153 -13.29 -6.29 5.88
CA VAL A 153 -12.32 -6.81 6.85
C VAL A 153 -11.73 -5.68 7.67
N VAL A 154 -11.28 -4.58 7.05
CA VAL A 154 -10.74 -3.43 7.78
C VAL A 154 -11.81 -2.78 8.65
N ALA A 155 -13.02 -2.58 8.12
CA ALA A 155 -14.15 -1.99 8.86
C ALA A 155 -14.49 -2.80 10.12
N LYS A 156 -14.73 -4.11 9.96
CA LYS A 156 -15.10 -5.00 11.07
C LYS A 156 -13.92 -5.25 12.01
N SER A 157 -12.67 -5.11 11.57
CA SER A 157 -11.52 -5.18 12.48
C SER A 157 -11.28 -3.88 13.26
N LEU A 158 -11.68 -2.73 12.72
CA LEU A 158 -11.59 -1.43 13.39
C LEU A 158 -12.71 -1.24 14.41
N PHE A 159 -13.92 -1.60 14.03
CA PHE A 159 -15.11 -1.21 14.77
C PHE A 159 -16.00 -2.37 15.19
N GLN A 160 -15.60 -3.60 14.93
CA GLN A 160 -16.47 -4.77 15.07
C GLN A 160 -17.80 -4.61 14.29
N PHE A 161 -18.81 -5.44 14.60
CA PHE A 161 -20.17 -5.34 14.06
C PHE A 161 -21.00 -4.21 14.71
N SER A 162 -20.37 -3.27 15.42
CA SER A 162 -21.07 -2.20 16.16
C SER A 162 -21.51 -1.01 15.30
N ILE A 163 -21.30 -1.06 13.98
CA ILE A 163 -21.70 0.03 13.07
C ILE A 163 -22.84 -0.40 12.18
N GLU A 164 -23.84 0.46 12.09
CA GLU A 164 -24.93 0.36 11.13
C GLU A 164 -24.40 0.32 9.69
N GLU A 165 -24.92 -0.60 8.88
CA GLU A 165 -24.48 -0.80 7.50
C GLU A 165 -24.58 0.48 6.65
N GLU A 166 -25.58 1.34 6.92
CA GLU A 166 -25.74 2.64 6.28
C GLU A 166 -24.52 3.56 6.53
N LYS A 167 -24.02 3.65 7.77
CA LYS A 167 -22.84 4.44 8.12
C LYS A 167 -21.59 3.89 7.42
N LEU A 168 -21.41 2.57 7.36
CA LEU A 168 -20.29 1.94 6.66
C LEU A 168 -20.31 2.22 5.16
N ASN A 169 -21.46 2.04 4.52
CA ASN A 169 -21.64 2.35 3.10
C ASN A 169 -21.39 3.82 2.80
N ARG A 170 -21.77 4.71 3.73
CA ARG A 170 -21.49 6.15 3.60
C ARG A 170 -19.99 6.46 3.69
N ILE A 171 -19.27 5.85 4.64
CA ILE A 171 -17.81 5.97 4.77
C ILE A 171 -17.13 5.48 3.47
N LYS A 172 -17.54 4.32 2.95
CA LYS A 172 -17.01 3.74 1.70
C LYS A 172 -17.15 4.73 0.53
N TYR A 173 -18.37 5.24 0.32
CA TYR A 173 -18.64 6.24 -0.73
C TYR A 173 -17.76 7.49 -0.59
N ILE A 174 -17.63 8.03 0.63
CA ILE A 174 -16.84 9.23 0.87
C ILE A 174 -15.36 8.98 0.53
N ILE A 175 -14.81 7.86 0.99
CA ILE A 175 -13.42 7.48 0.73
C ILE A 175 -13.16 7.41 -0.78
N GLU A 176 -14.01 6.69 -1.52
CA GLU A 176 -13.87 6.55 -2.97
C GLU A 176 -13.98 7.89 -3.70
N ALA A 177 -14.94 8.73 -3.32
CA ALA A 177 -15.12 10.07 -3.91
C ALA A 177 -13.89 10.96 -3.67
N VAL A 178 -13.39 11.00 -2.43
CA VAL A 178 -12.21 11.78 -2.04
C VAL A 178 -10.96 11.29 -2.76
N GLN A 179 -10.74 9.97 -2.82
CA GLN A 179 -9.58 9.38 -3.51
C GLN A 179 -9.59 9.69 -5.01
N ASN A 180 -10.73 9.51 -5.69
CA ASN A 180 -10.87 9.81 -7.12
C ASN A 180 -10.61 11.29 -7.41
N PHE A 181 -11.07 12.19 -6.54
CA PHE A 181 -10.80 13.61 -6.68
C PHE A 181 -9.33 13.97 -6.42
N LEU A 182 -8.72 13.37 -5.39
CA LEU A 182 -7.29 13.51 -5.10
C LEU A 182 -6.43 13.16 -6.32
N ILE A 183 -6.69 12.00 -6.93
CA ILE A 183 -6.01 11.55 -8.15
C ILE A 183 -6.16 12.58 -9.28
N LYS A 184 -7.36 13.14 -9.46
CA LYS A 184 -7.65 14.15 -10.48
C LYS A 184 -6.88 15.45 -10.21
N GLU A 185 -6.81 15.90 -8.97
CA GLU A 185 -6.06 17.10 -8.56
C GLU A 185 -4.56 16.93 -8.82
N ILE A 186 -4.02 15.75 -8.51
CA ILE A 186 -2.60 15.39 -8.71
C ILE A 186 -2.25 15.30 -10.20
N ARG A 187 -3.09 14.63 -11.01
CA ARG A 187 -2.82 14.42 -12.45
C ARG A 187 -3.09 15.67 -13.29
N LEU A 188 -3.86 16.64 -12.79
CA LEU A 188 -4.24 17.86 -13.52
C LEU A 188 -3.89 19.13 -12.72
N PRO A 189 -2.62 19.37 -12.38
CA PRO A 189 -2.23 20.51 -11.54
C PRO A 189 -2.53 21.86 -12.21
N HIS A 190 -2.52 21.92 -13.55
CA HIS A 190 -2.88 23.11 -14.31
C HIS A 190 -4.38 23.49 -14.19
N LYS A 191 -5.24 22.57 -13.71
CA LYS A 191 -6.66 22.81 -13.44
C LYS A 191 -6.96 23.09 -11.96
N ALA A 192 -5.95 23.21 -11.09
CA ALA A 192 -6.15 23.43 -9.66
C ALA A 192 -7.03 24.65 -9.38
N TRP A 193 -6.77 25.78 -10.06
CA TRP A 193 -7.59 27.00 -9.94
C TRP A 193 -9.06 26.77 -10.33
N TRP A 194 -9.30 25.97 -11.38
CA TRP A 194 -10.65 25.62 -11.82
C TRP A 194 -11.37 24.75 -10.80
N PHE A 195 -10.69 23.75 -10.23
CA PHE A 195 -11.27 22.90 -9.20
C PHE A 195 -11.66 23.68 -7.94
N SER A 196 -10.89 24.72 -7.60
CA SER A 196 -11.22 25.65 -6.52
C SER A 196 -12.47 26.48 -6.85
N ILE A 197 -12.50 27.16 -8.00
CA ILE A 197 -13.61 28.06 -8.38
C ILE A 197 -14.90 27.28 -8.66
N SER A 198 -14.80 26.10 -9.27
CA SER A 198 -15.98 25.27 -9.58
C SER A 198 -16.60 24.61 -8.35
N GLY A 199 -16.10 24.87 -7.14
CA GLY A 199 -16.58 24.27 -5.90
C GLY A 199 -16.19 22.79 -5.70
N GLN A 200 -15.49 22.15 -6.63
CA GLN A 200 -15.11 20.73 -6.50
C GLN A 200 -14.24 20.49 -5.26
N VAL A 201 -13.25 21.37 -5.00
CA VAL A 201 -12.42 21.27 -3.79
C VAL A 201 -13.29 21.39 -2.53
N LYS A 202 -14.19 22.38 -2.50
CA LYS A 202 -15.09 22.62 -1.36
C LYS A 202 -16.00 21.42 -1.08
N ASN A 203 -16.56 20.82 -2.13
CA ASN A 203 -17.46 19.67 -2.00
C ASN A 203 -16.73 18.46 -1.39
N HIS A 204 -15.52 18.13 -1.86
CA HIS A 204 -14.77 16.99 -1.31
C HIS A 204 -14.23 17.27 0.10
N LEU A 205 -13.93 18.53 0.44
CA LEU A 205 -13.63 18.92 1.83
C LEU A 205 -14.84 18.75 2.75
N GLN A 206 -16.06 19.02 2.24
CA GLN A 206 -17.28 18.80 3.01
C GLN A 206 -17.55 17.31 3.23
N LEU A 207 -17.30 16.46 2.22
CA LEU A 207 -17.37 15.01 2.39
C LEU A 207 -16.35 14.52 3.43
N ALA A 208 -15.12 15.04 3.41
CA ALA A 208 -14.12 14.69 4.42
C ALA A 208 -14.58 15.05 5.84
N LYS A 209 -15.17 16.25 6.03
CA LYS A 209 -15.75 16.66 7.31
C LYS A 209 -16.96 15.82 7.74
N GLU A 210 -17.77 15.38 6.79
CA GLU A 210 -18.86 14.46 7.07
C GLU A 210 -18.33 13.13 7.59
N ASN A 211 -17.27 12.60 6.97
CA ASN A 211 -16.60 11.39 7.45
C ASN A 211 -16.02 11.58 8.86
N ASP A 212 -15.43 12.75 9.15
CA ASP A 212 -14.95 13.08 10.50
C ASP A 212 -16.09 13.04 11.53
N ALA A 213 -17.27 13.54 11.18
CA ALA A 213 -18.44 13.51 12.05
C ALA A 213 -18.96 12.09 12.29
N ILE A 214 -19.00 11.25 11.25
CA ILE A 214 -19.42 9.84 11.37
C ILE A 214 -18.46 9.08 12.30
N ILE A 215 -17.14 9.21 12.07
CA ILE A 215 -16.12 8.53 12.89
C ILE A 215 -16.15 9.04 14.33
N ARG A 216 -16.34 10.35 14.52
CA ARG A 216 -16.52 10.92 15.88
C ARG A 216 -17.69 10.27 16.61
N GLY A 217 -18.86 10.18 15.97
CA GLY A 217 -20.03 9.55 16.56
C GLY A 217 -19.75 8.12 17.01
N ILE A 218 -19.04 7.33 16.20
CA ILE A 218 -18.63 5.96 16.54
C ILE A 218 -17.71 5.93 17.77
N ILE A 219 -16.72 6.84 17.83
CA ILE A 219 -15.81 6.94 18.98
C ILE A 219 -16.58 7.31 20.25
N GLU A 220 -17.46 8.30 20.17
CA GLU A 220 -18.26 8.78 21.31
C GLU A 220 -19.24 7.71 21.81
N GLU A 221 -19.93 7.02 20.90
CA GLU A 221 -20.79 5.86 21.22
C GLU A 221 -19.99 4.76 21.92
N ARG A 222 -18.77 4.44 21.42
CA ARG A 222 -17.91 3.42 22.03
C ARG A 222 -17.47 3.80 23.43
N VAL A 223 -16.98 5.03 23.63
CA VAL A 223 -16.54 5.53 24.95
C VAL A 223 -17.70 5.56 25.94
N ALA A 224 -18.90 5.94 25.49
CA ALA A 224 -20.10 5.95 26.33
C ALA A 224 -20.56 4.55 26.72
N SER A 225 -20.41 3.55 25.85
CA SER A 225 -20.87 2.19 26.09
C SER A 225 -20.08 1.42 27.16
N GLN A 226 -18.85 1.83 27.47
CA GLN A 226 -17.91 1.12 28.37
C GLN A 226 -17.69 -0.37 28.06
N ASN A 227 -18.05 -0.82 26.86
CA ASN A 227 -17.84 -2.20 26.44
C ASN A 227 -16.37 -2.39 26.07
N GLU A 228 -15.68 -3.30 26.75
CA GLU A 228 -14.37 -3.78 26.30
C GLU A 228 -14.56 -4.66 25.07
N VAL A 229 -14.10 -4.16 23.93
CA VAL A 229 -14.16 -4.86 22.64
C VAL A 229 -12.74 -5.13 22.17
N ASN A 230 -12.48 -6.34 21.71
CA ASN A 230 -11.19 -6.70 21.12
C ASN A 230 -11.12 -6.28 19.64
N ASP A 231 -11.10 -4.97 19.38
CA ASP A 231 -10.91 -4.39 18.05
C ASP A 231 -9.78 -3.34 18.03
N LEU A 232 -9.37 -2.92 16.82
CA LEU A 232 -8.29 -1.94 16.68
C LEU A 232 -8.67 -0.58 17.28
N LEU A 233 -9.94 -0.17 17.25
CA LEU A 233 -10.36 1.08 17.90
C LEU A 233 -10.08 1.03 19.40
N ASN A 234 -10.47 -0.04 20.09
CA ASN A 234 -10.21 -0.18 21.52
C ASN A 234 -8.70 -0.23 21.81
N MET A 235 -7.92 -0.93 20.98
CA MET A 235 -6.46 -0.91 21.10
C MET A 235 -5.88 0.50 20.97
N LEU A 236 -6.41 1.35 20.08
CA LEU A 236 -5.99 2.74 19.95
C LEU A 236 -6.44 3.58 21.16
N LEU A 237 -7.66 3.37 21.67
CA LEU A 237 -8.19 4.04 22.86
C LEU A 237 -7.40 3.70 24.14
N GLU A 238 -6.83 2.51 24.23
CA GLU A 238 -6.00 2.05 25.35
C GLU A 238 -4.57 2.62 25.33
N THR A 239 -4.09 3.08 24.18
CA THR A 239 -2.72 3.59 24.06
C THR A 239 -2.50 4.88 24.86
N ARG A 240 -1.32 5.04 25.45
CA ARG A 240 -0.92 6.21 26.22
C ARG A 240 0.46 6.70 25.78
N TYR A 241 0.64 8.01 25.69
CA TYR A 241 1.94 8.61 25.41
C TYR A 241 2.91 8.37 26.57
N GLU A 242 4.14 7.93 26.27
CA GLU A 242 5.15 7.62 27.28
C GLU A 242 5.57 8.84 28.12
N ASP A 243 5.52 10.05 27.55
CA ASP A 243 5.97 11.29 28.18
C ASP A 243 4.91 11.93 29.08
N THR A 244 3.63 11.86 28.70
CA THR A 244 2.53 12.50 29.45
C THR A 244 1.62 11.51 30.17
N GLY A 245 1.63 10.24 29.79
CA GLY A 245 0.66 9.25 30.26
C GLY A 245 -0.77 9.47 29.73
N GLU A 246 -0.98 10.44 28.83
CA GLU A 246 -2.29 10.77 28.27
C GLU A 246 -2.62 9.91 27.04
N GLY A 247 -3.91 9.72 26.76
CA GLY A 247 -4.38 9.08 25.53
C GLY A 247 -4.32 10.00 24.31
N MET A 248 -4.63 9.46 23.13
CA MET A 248 -4.86 10.29 21.94
C MET A 248 -6.07 11.20 22.14
N SER A 249 -6.02 12.41 21.56
CA SER A 249 -7.21 13.23 21.41
C SER A 249 -8.20 12.59 20.42
N VAL A 250 -9.48 12.94 20.53
CA VAL A 250 -10.51 12.46 19.60
C VAL A 250 -10.17 12.84 18.15
N GLU A 251 -9.65 14.05 17.90
CA GLU A 251 -9.20 14.44 16.54
C GLU A 251 -8.09 13.53 16.01
N GLN A 252 -7.11 13.19 16.86
CA GLN A 252 -6.02 12.32 16.45
C GLN A 252 -6.53 10.90 16.15
N LEU A 253 -7.45 10.38 16.96
CA LEU A 253 -8.09 9.09 16.70
C LEU A 253 -8.83 9.09 15.36
N ILE A 254 -9.61 10.14 15.07
CA ILE A 254 -10.32 10.28 13.80
C ILE A 254 -9.33 10.26 12.63
N ASP A 255 -8.24 11.03 12.72
CA ASP A 255 -7.21 11.09 11.68
C ASP A 255 -6.52 9.74 11.45
N GLU A 256 -6.18 9.01 12.51
CA GLU A 256 -5.55 7.70 12.37
C GLU A 256 -6.52 6.63 11.84
N ILE A 257 -7.78 6.63 12.29
CA ILE A 257 -8.81 5.71 11.78
C ILE A 257 -9.01 5.89 10.27
N LYS A 258 -9.13 7.13 9.79
CA LYS A 258 -9.22 7.42 8.34
C LYS A 258 -8.03 6.87 7.57
N ILE A 259 -6.83 7.03 8.12
CA ILE A 259 -5.59 6.52 7.50
C ILE A 259 -5.58 5.00 7.48
N LEU A 260 -5.99 4.33 8.56
CA LEU A 260 -6.05 2.88 8.63
C LEU A 260 -7.05 2.30 7.62
N PHE A 261 -8.22 2.91 7.47
CA PHE A 261 -9.20 2.53 6.44
C PHE A 261 -8.60 2.56 5.04
N ILE A 262 -8.05 3.72 4.67
CA ILE A 262 -7.57 3.94 3.30
C ILE A 262 -6.33 3.10 3.00
N ALA A 263 -5.40 3.01 3.94
CA ALA A 263 -4.17 2.27 3.76
C ALA A 263 -4.41 0.75 3.71
N GLY A 264 -5.30 0.24 4.57
CA GLY A 264 -5.59 -1.20 4.67
C GLY A 264 -6.50 -1.72 3.55
N HIS A 265 -7.41 -0.88 3.03
CA HIS A 265 -8.41 -1.31 2.04
C HIS A 265 -7.82 -1.47 0.63
N GLU A 266 -7.39 -0.37 0.00
CA GLU A 266 -7.04 -0.39 -1.43
C GLU A 266 -5.77 -1.22 -1.70
N THR A 267 -4.80 -1.22 -0.78
CA THR A 267 -3.54 -1.95 -0.97
C THR A 267 -3.74 -3.46 -0.92
N THR A 268 -4.50 -3.97 0.05
CA THR A 268 -4.82 -5.39 0.16
C THR A 268 -5.70 -5.86 -1.00
N ALA A 269 -6.71 -5.06 -1.39
CA ALA A 269 -7.57 -5.37 -2.54
C ALA A 269 -6.77 -5.54 -3.84
N ASN A 270 -5.82 -4.64 -4.09
CA ASN A 270 -4.94 -4.72 -5.26
C ASN A 270 -4.05 -5.98 -5.19
N ALA A 271 -3.43 -6.26 -4.05
CA ALA A 271 -2.57 -7.44 -3.87
C ALA A 271 -3.34 -8.76 -4.06
N LEU A 272 -4.55 -8.87 -3.50
CA LEU A 272 -5.42 -10.02 -3.69
C LEU A 272 -5.79 -10.22 -5.16
N THR A 273 -6.19 -9.14 -5.83
CA THR A 273 -6.58 -9.18 -7.25
C THR A 273 -5.43 -9.67 -8.13
N PHE A 274 -4.22 -9.11 -7.97
CA PHE A 274 -3.06 -9.55 -8.73
C PHE A 274 -2.65 -10.99 -8.40
N THR A 275 -2.75 -11.38 -7.13
CA THR A 275 -2.40 -12.75 -6.71
C THR A 275 -3.35 -13.78 -7.33
N LEU A 276 -4.66 -13.56 -7.27
CA LEU A 276 -5.64 -14.45 -7.87
C LEU A 276 -5.51 -14.53 -9.39
N GLN A 277 -5.21 -13.40 -10.04
CA GLN A 277 -4.91 -13.35 -11.47
C GLN A 277 -3.64 -14.16 -11.83
N LEU A 278 -2.59 -14.08 -11.02
CA LEU A 278 -1.38 -14.86 -11.23
C LEU A 278 -1.61 -16.35 -10.99
N LEU A 279 -2.34 -16.71 -9.93
CA LEU A 279 -2.75 -18.09 -9.66
C LEU A 279 -3.67 -18.66 -10.75
N GLY A 280 -4.55 -17.83 -11.31
CA GLY A 280 -5.44 -18.21 -12.41
C GLY A 280 -4.70 -18.43 -13.74
N SER A 281 -3.50 -17.86 -13.87
CA SER A 281 -2.62 -18.05 -15.03
C SER A 281 -1.59 -19.17 -14.82
N HIS A 282 -1.40 -19.66 -13.59
CA HIS A 282 -0.41 -20.66 -13.19
C HIS A 282 -1.07 -21.76 -12.33
N LEU A 283 -1.80 -22.66 -12.98
CA LEU A 283 -2.62 -23.68 -12.30
C LEU A 283 -1.79 -24.71 -11.52
N ASP A 284 -0.53 -24.92 -11.90
CA ASP A 284 0.44 -25.74 -11.17
C ASP A 284 0.80 -25.12 -9.82
N VAL A 285 1.02 -23.80 -9.78
CA VAL A 285 1.24 -23.05 -8.53
C VAL A 285 -0.02 -23.07 -7.69
N GLN A 286 -1.19 -22.88 -8.30
CA GLN A 286 -2.48 -22.94 -7.61
C GLN A 286 -2.74 -24.31 -6.96
N GLN A 287 -2.32 -25.39 -7.64
CA GLN A 287 -2.44 -26.75 -7.10
C GLN A 287 -1.57 -26.97 -5.86
N LYS A 288 -0.33 -26.47 -5.86
CA LYS A 288 0.55 -26.51 -4.67
C LYS A 288 -0.04 -25.71 -3.49
N VAL A 289 -0.68 -24.57 -3.76
CA VAL A 289 -1.42 -23.81 -2.75
C VAL A 289 -2.56 -24.63 -2.16
N PHE A 290 -3.36 -25.28 -3.01
CA PHE A 290 -4.45 -26.15 -2.56
C PHE A 290 -3.95 -27.31 -1.67
N GLU A 291 -2.86 -27.97 -2.07
CA GLU A 291 -2.23 -29.04 -1.29
C GLU A 291 -1.70 -28.56 0.07
N GLU A 292 -1.10 -27.37 0.12
CA GLU A 292 -0.68 -26.76 1.39
C GLU A 292 -1.87 -26.52 2.31
N ILE A 293 -2.98 -25.98 1.79
CA ILE A 293 -4.19 -25.70 2.59
C ILE A 293 -4.71 -26.98 3.24
N LEU A 294 -4.88 -28.05 2.46
CA LEU A 294 -5.37 -29.34 2.97
C LEU A 294 -4.45 -29.90 4.07
N LYS A 295 -3.13 -29.82 3.84
CA LYS A 295 -2.15 -30.28 4.83
C LYS A 295 -2.24 -29.47 6.12
N VAL A 296 -2.24 -28.14 6.03
CA VAL A 296 -2.25 -27.26 7.19
C VAL A 296 -3.52 -27.43 8.04
N GLU A 297 -4.68 -27.55 7.40
CA GLU A 297 -5.95 -27.81 8.10
C GLU A 297 -6.00 -29.18 8.76
N SER A 298 -5.33 -30.19 8.18
CA SER A 298 -5.25 -31.53 8.80
C SER A 298 -4.36 -31.57 10.05
N GLU A 299 -3.46 -30.60 10.22
CA GLU A 299 -2.50 -30.57 11.32
C GLU A 299 -2.92 -29.67 12.50
N SER A 300 -3.87 -28.74 12.32
CA SER A 300 -4.36 -27.87 13.39
C SER A 300 -5.71 -27.27 13.03
N GLU A 301 -6.61 -27.15 14.02
CA GLU A 301 -7.87 -26.41 13.91
C GLU A 301 -7.71 -24.92 14.29
N ASN A 302 -6.58 -24.55 14.91
CA ASN A 302 -6.33 -23.18 15.33
C ASN A 302 -5.88 -22.32 14.14
N VAL A 303 -6.67 -21.29 13.79
CA VAL A 303 -6.44 -20.44 12.61
C VAL A 303 -5.08 -19.72 12.67
N VAL A 304 -4.63 -19.30 13.86
CA VAL A 304 -3.34 -18.63 14.03
C VAL A 304 -2.19 -19.60 13.77
N GLU A 305 -2.29 -20.85 14.25
CA GLU A 305 -1.30 -21.89 13.95
C GLU A 305 -1.30 -22.25 12.47
N GLN A 306 -2.49 -22.33 11.84
CA GLN A 306 -2.62 -22.55 10.40
C GLN A 306 -1.88 -21.46 9.62
N LEU A 307 -2.14 -20.19 9.91
CA LEU A 307 -1.48 -19.04 9.27
C LEU A 307 0.05 -19.07 9.40
N GLN A 308 0.58 -19.57 10.51
CA GLN A 308 2.02 -19.70 10.71
C GLN A 308 2.65 -20.80 9.85
N LYS A 309 1.86 -21.79 9.44
CA LYS A 309 2.31 -22.91 8.60
C LYS A 309 2.12 -22.67 7.09
N MET A 310 1.31 -21.68 6.68
CA MET A 310 1.06 -21.27 5.29
C MET A 310 2.29 -20.64 4.62
N THR A 311 3.31 -21.46 4.36
CA THR A 311 4.63 -21.02 3.88
C THR A 311 4.61 -20.73 2.39
N TYR A 312 3.97 -21.60 1.60
CA TYR A 312 3.86 -21.50 0.15
C TYR A 312 2.89 -20.40 -0.28
N ILE A 313 1.74 -20.26 0.39
CA ILE A 313 0.83 -19.12 0.18
C ILE A 313 1.57 -17.79 0.43
N ASN A 314 2.36 -17.70 1.50
CA ASN A 314 3.15 -16.50 1.78
C ASN A 314 4.18 -16.22 0.66
N ALA A 315 4.82 -17.27 0.14
CA ALA A 315 5.75 -17.16 -0.99
C ALA A 315 5.05 -16.68 -2.27
N VAL A 316 3.84 -17.18 -2.55
CA VAL A 316 2.98 -16.74 -3.66
C VAL A 316 2.60 -15.27 -3.52
N LEU A 317 2.19 -14.83 -2.32
CA LEU A 317 1.86 -13.43 -2.05
C LEU A 317 3.07 -12.51 -2.22
N ASN A 318 4.25 -12.91 -1.74
CA ASN A 318 5.47 -12.12 -1.91
C ASN A 318 5.87 -12.01 -3.38
N GLU A 319 5.81 -13.11 -4.14
CA GLU A 319 6.13 -13.08 -5.58
C GLU A 319 5.10 -12.26 -6.37
N SER A 320 3.82 -12.34 -6.00
CA SER A 320 2.77 -11.49 -6.56
C SER A 320 3.06 -10.01 -6.29
N MET A 321 3.41 -9.64 -5.06
CA MET A 321 3.75 -8.25 -4.71
C MET A 321 5.12 -7.81 -5.25
N ARG A 322 6.02 -8.73 -5.61
CA ARG A 322 7.25 -8.40 -6.34
C ARG A 322 6.90 -7.94 -7.76
N LEU A 323 6.02 -8.68 -8.44
CA LEU A 323 5.56 -8.31 -9.77
C LEU A 323 4.58 -7.14 -9.74
N TYR A 324 3.68 -7.06 -8.79
CA TYR A 324 2.64 -6.04 -8.76
C TYR A 324 2.52 -5.42 -7.36
N PRO A 325 3.55 -4.67 -6.91
CA PRO A 325 3.53 -4.04 -5.60
C PRO A 325 2.41 -3.00 -5.55
N PRO A 326 1.43 -3.10 -4.60
CA PRO A 326 0.38 -2.10 -4.47
C PRO A 326 0.96 -0.70 -4.22
N ALA A 327 2.00 -0.60 -3.39
CA ALA A 327 2.83 0.59 -3.25
C ALA A 327 4.02 0.51 -4.23
N TRP A 328 3.80 0.92 -5.49
CA TRP A 328 4.76 0.72 -6.58
C TRP A 328 5.93 1.71 -6.62
N ILE A 329 5.81 2.84 -5.91
CA ILE A 329 6.82 3.89 -5.81
C ILE A 329 6.78 4.54 -4.43
N THR A 330 7.93 4.98 -3.93
CA THR A 330 8.02 5.84 -2.73
C THR A 330 8.89 7.04 -3.02
N ASP A 331 8.64 8.17 -2.35
CA ASP A 331 9.45 9.36 -2.47
C ASP A 331 9.97 9.88 -1.13
N ARG A 332 11.13 10.52 -1.17
CA ARG A 332 11.74 11.25 -0.06
C ARG A 332 12.32 12.56 -0.54
N GLN A 333 12.38 13.54 0.36
CA GLN A 333 13.05 14.81 0.14
C GLN A 333 14.13 14.99 1.20
N ASN A 334 15.37 15.27 0.79
CA ASN A 334 16.46 15.50 1.73
C ASN A 334 16.33 16.88 2.40
N VAL A 335 16.48 16.92 3.73
CA VAL A 335 16.36 18.15 4.53
C VAL A 335 17.66 18.96 4.56
N GLU A 336 18.80 18.31 4.36
CA GLU A 336 20.13 18.93 4.22
C GLU A 336 20.86 18.40 2.98
N ASP A 337 21.90 19.11 2.53
CA ASP A 337 22.83 18.63 1.47
C ASP A 337 23.34 17.22 1.84
N ASP A 338 23.45 16.31 0.87
CA ASP A 338 23.78 14.91 1.15
C ASP A 338 24.64 14.26 0.05
N SER A 339 25.28 13.13 0.37
CA SER A 339 26.01 12.28 -0.57
C SER A 339 25.25 10.98 -0.79
N LEU A 340 24.57 10.88 -1.93
CA LEU A 340 23.88 9.68 -2.36
C LEU A 340 24.79 8.86 -3.28
N GLY A 341 25.55 7.94 -2.69
CA GLY A 341 26.62 7.24 -3.42
C GLY A 341 27.68 8.23 -3.90
N GLU A 342 27.91 8.27 -5.22
CA GLU A 342 28.84 9.21 -5.87
C GLU A 342 28.24 10.61 -6.13
N PHE A 343 26.95 10.80 -5.86
CA PHE A 343 26.24 12.05 -6.15
C PHE A 343 26.13 12.95 -4.92
N ILE A 344 26.64 14.17 -5.03
CA ILE A 344 26.48 15.24 -4.05
C ILE A 344 25.21 16.02 -4.42
N ILE A 345 24.15 15.81 -3.65
CA ILE A 345 22.83 16.37 -3.89
C ILE A 345 22.57 17.57 -2.97
N LYS A 346 21.94 18.60 -3.53
CA LYS A 346 21.51 19.77 -2.77
C LYS A 346 20.31 19.43 -1.89
N LYS A 347 20.18 20.09 -0.73
CA LYS A 347 18.93 20.22 0.04
C LYS A 347 17.70 20.41 -0.86
N ASP A 348 16.57 19.84 -0.45
CA ASP A 348 15.27 19.87 -1.14
C ASP A 348 15.23 19.10 -2.48
N THR A 349 16.19 18.21 -2.74
CA THR A 349 16.12 17.25 -3.86
C THR A 349 15.07 16.17 -3.56
N LEU A 350 14.12 15.99 -4.48
CA LEU A 350 13.14 14.92 -4.41
C LEU A 350 13.74 13.64 -4.99
N ILE A 351 13.61 12.53 -4.29
CA ILE A 351 14.12 11.23 -4.70
C ILE A 351 12.96 10.25 -4.69
N GLY A 352 12.60 9.72 -5.86
CA GLY A 352 11.65 8.63 -6.00
C GLY A 352 12.36 7.31 -6.23
N VAL A 353 11.96 6.28 -5.50
CA VAL A 353 12.42 4.89 -5.71
C VAL A 353 11.23 4.10 -6.27
N SER A 354 11.37 3.63 -7.50
CA SER A 354 10.35 2.78 -8.11
C SER A 354 10.56 1.34 -7.65
N PHE A 355 9.74 0.88 -6.71
CA PHE A 355 9.75 -0.51 -6.27
C PHE A 355 9.36 -1.46 -7.40
N TYR A 356 8.43 -1.06 -8.26
CA TYR A 356 8.04 -1.84 -9.45
C TYR A 356 9.23 -2.20 -10.35
N GLU A 357 10.10 -1.22 -10.63
CA GLU A 357 11.29 -1.38 -11.47
C GLU A 357 12.42 -2.08 -10.72
N LEU A 358 12.61 -1.76 -9.44
CA LEU A 358 13.63 -2.39 -8.61
C LEU A 358 13.36 -3.88 -8.39
N HIS A 359 12.09 -4.26 -8.22
CA HIS A 359 11.63 -5.65 -8.11
C HIS A 359 11.72 -6.44 -9.42
N ARG A 360 12.03 -5.78 -10.54
CA ARG A 360 12.28 -6.36 -11.87
C ARG A 360 13.70 -6.17 -12.38
N ASN A 361 14.58 -5.56 -11.59
CA ASN A 361 15.91 -5.28 -12.05
C ASN A 361 16.72 -6.59 -12.19
N PRO A 362 17.22 -6.95 -13.38
CA PRO A 362 17.98 -8.18 -13.60
C PRO A 362 19.31 -8.23 -12.83
N LYS A 363 19.77 -7.09 -12.29
CA LYS A 363 20.88 -7.03 -11.33
C LYS A 363 20.59 -7.81 -10.04
N TYR A 364 19.32 -7.92 -9.64
CA TYR A 364 18.89 -8.54 -8.38
C TYR A 364 18.00 -9.78 -8.57
N TRP A 365 17.34 -9.91 -9.72
CA TRP A 365 16.35 -10.96 -9.96
C TRP A 365 16.65 -11.73 -11.25
N ASP A 366 16.94 -13.02 -11.12
CA ASP A 366 17.06 -13.92 -12.28
C ASP A 366 15.70 -14.10 -12.95
N ASN A 367 15.57 -13.95 -14.26
CA ASN A 367 14.28 -14.02 -14.97
C ASN A 367 13.19 -13.14 -14.30
N PRO A 368 13.37 -11.81 -14.26
CA PRO A 368 12.60 -10.92 -13.40
C PRO A 368 11.10 -10.87 -13.72
N GLU A 369 10.70 -11.15 -14.96
CA GLU A 369 9.28 -11.15 -15.34
C GLU A 369 8.56 -12.46 -15.03
N GLN A 370 9.28 -13.53 -14.68
CA GLN A 370 8.68 -14.83 -14.39
C GLN A 370 8.07 -14.83 -12.99
N PHE A 371 6.81 -15.27 -12.89
CA PHE A 371 6.15 -15.58 -11.63
C PHE A 371 6.69 -16.90 -11.05
N ASN A 372 7.56 -16.81 -10.04
CA ASN A 372 8.17 -17.96 -9.38
C ASN A 372 8.17 -17.79 -7.85
N PRO A 373 7.19 -18.38 -7.13
CA PRO A 373 7.12 -18.34 -5.67
C PRO A 373 8.34 -18.93 -4.96
N ASP A 374 9.08 -19.87 -5.58
CA ASP A 374 10.18 -20.58 -4.92
C ASP A 374 11.33 -19.64 -4.50
N ARG A 375 11.41 -18.43 -5.11
CA ARG A 375 12.33 -17.35 -4.71
C ARG A 375 12.15 -16.91 -3.25
N PHE A 376 10.98 -17.13 -2.69
CA PHE A 376 10.62 -16.77 -1.31
C PHE A 376 10.57 -17.98 -0.37
N LEU A 377 11.16 -19.10 -0.77
CA LEU A 377 11.31 -20.31 0.03
C LEU A 377 12.78 -20.57 0.42
N GLY A 378 12.96 -21.37 1.48
CA GLY A 378 14.27 -21.85 1.92
C GLY A 378 15.33 -20.76 2.08
N GLU A 379 16.55 -21.05 1.62
CA GLU A 379 17.68 -20.11 1.67
C GLU A 379 17.55 -18.97 0.65
N GLN A 380 16.87 -19.17 -0.48
CA GLN A 380 16.67 -18.14 -1.50
C GLN A 380 15.90 -16.94 -0.95
N LYS A 381 14.95 -17.18 -0.04
CA LYS A 381 14.22 -16.13 0.67
C LYS A 381 15.14 -15.08 1.30
N LYS A 382 16.26 -15.50 1.90
CA LYS A 382 17.21 -14.58 2.56
C LYS A 382 17.87 -13.63 1.56
N TYR A 383 18.09 -14.08 0.33
CA TYR A 383 18.63 -13.24 -0.74
C TYR A 383 17.56 -12.30 -1.30
N SER A 384 16.39 -12.82 -1.68
CA SER A 384 15.27 -12.05 -2.21
C SER A 384 14.84 -10.90 -1.29
N MET A 385 14.85 -11.12 0.03
CA MET A 385 14.44 -10.11 1.02
C MET A 385 15.39 -8.89 1.10
N GLN A 386 16.60 -8.94 0.53
CA GLN A 386 17.56 -7.81 0.60
C GLN A 386 17.21 -6.63 -0.31
N TYR A 387 16.39 -6.88 -1.32
CA TYR A 387 15.97 -5.90 -2.33
C TYR A 387 14.47 -6.01 -2.62
N PHE A 388 13.70 -6.49 -1.65
CA PHE A 388 12.25 -6.61 -1.71
C PHE A 388 11.59 -5.72 -0.66
N TYR A 389 10.66 -4.87 -1.10
CA TYR A 389 10.11 -3.74 -0.33
C TYR A 389 8.58 -3.59 -0.45
N PRO A 390 7.78 -4.68 -0.38
CA PRO A 390 6.32 -4.60 -0.59
C PRO A 390 5.63 -3.71 0.45
N PHE A 391 6.23 -3.60 1.65
CA PHE A 391 5.74 -2.82 2.77
C PHE A 391 6.66 -1.63 3.11
N GLY A 392 7.56 -1.26 2.19
CA GLY A 392 8.62 -0.28 2.44
C GLY A 392 9.71 -0.82 3.38
N ALA A 393 10.50 0.09 3.96
CA ALA A 393 11.62 -0.26 4.84
C ALA A 393 11.90 0.81 5.91
N GLY A 394 12.75 0.44 6.86
CA GLY A 394 13.22 1.32 7.93
C GLY A 394 12.12 1.73 8.91
N PRO A 395 12.28 2.86 9.61
CA PRO A 395 11.32 3.31 10.63
C PRO A 395 9.90 3.55 10.10
N ARG A 396 9.76 3.74 8.78
CA ARG A 396 8.48 3.95 8.09
C ARG A 396 7.92 2.71 7.40
N MET A 397 8.48 1.53 7.64
CA MET A 397 7.88 0.27 7.19
C MET A 397 6.41 0.19 7.65
N CYS A 398 5.53 -0.35 6.80
CA CYS A 398 4.09 -0.46 7.09
C CYS A 398 3.84 -1.09 8.48
N ILE A 399 3.05 -0.43 9.34
CA ILE A 399 2.60 -1.03 10.61
C ILE A 399 1.65 -2.21 10.37
N GLY A 400 0.80 -2.10 9.35
CA GLY A 400 -0.24 -3.09 9.04
C GLY A 400 0.26 -4.30 8.25
N ALA A 401 1.57 -4.49 8.09
CA ALA A 401 2.11 -5.59 7.28
C ALA A 401 1.64 -6.97 7.77
N GLY A 402 1.62 -7.20 9.10
CA GLY A 402 1.12 -8.44 9.68
C GLY A 402 -0.38 -8.65 9.44
N PHE A 403 -1.18 -7.59 9.65
CA PHE A 403 -2.61 -7.57 9.39
C PHE A 403 -2.92 -7.95 7.93
N ALA A 404 -2.28 -7.26 6.99
CA ALA A 404 -2.51 -7.46 5.56
C ALA A 404 -2.11 -8.88 5.11
N ILE A 405 -1.00 -9.42 5.62
CA ILE A 405 -0.59 -10.80 5.30
C ILE A 405 -1.60 -11.81 5.84
N TYR A 406 -2.11 -11.65 7.06
CA TYR A 406 -3.14 -12.54 7.62
C TYR A 406 -4.41 -12.50 6.79
N GLU A 407 -4.92 -11.30 6.49
CA GLU A 407 -6.08 -11.10 5.64
C GLU A 407 -5.91 -11.77 4.27
N MET A 408 -4.78 -11.50 3.59
CA MET A 408 -4.51 -12.06 2.28
C MET A 408 -4.40 -13.58 2.29
N CYS A 409 -3.70 -14.16 3.28
CA CYS A 409 -3.60 -15.61 3.42
C CYS A 409 -4.97 -16.26 3.65
N LEU A 410 -5.82 -15.68 4.52
CA LEU A 410 -7.16 -16.19 4.80
C LEU A 410 -8.06 -16.13 3.55
N ALA A 411 -8.03 -15.02 2.81
CA ALA A 411 -8.82 -14.86 1.59
C ALA A 411 -8.38 -15.81 0.48
N ILE A 412 -7.08 -15.90 0.19
CA ILE A 412 -6.56 -16.84 -0.81
C ILE A 412 -6.85 -18.29 -0.38
N SER A 413 -6.66 -18.64 0.89
CA SER A 413 -6.96 -19.97 1.41
C SER A 413 -8.44 -20.32 1.20
N HIS A 414 -9.36 -19.42 1.56
CA HIS A 414 -10.80 -19.64 1.38
C HIS A 414 -11.17 -19.87 -0.09
N ILE A 415 -10.68 -19.00 -0.98
CA ILE A 415 -11.01 -19.06 -2.41
C ILE A 415 -10.43 -20.32 -3.05
N ILE A 416 -9.13 -20.58 -2.89
CA ILE A 416 -8.46 -21.69 -3.57
C ILE A 416 -8.89 -23.05 -3.02
N LYS A 417 -9.33 -23.12 -1.76
CA LYS A 417 -9.92 -24.35 -1.20
C LYS A 417 -11.24 -24.71 -1.86
N LYS A 418 -12.14 -23.74 -2.07
CA LYS A 418 -13.48 -23.99 -2.62
C LYS A 418 -13.52 -23.99 -4.15
N TYR A 419 -12.65 -23.19 -4.78
CA TYR A 419 -12.74 -22.90 -6.19
C TYR A 419 -11.40 -23.07 -6.90
N LYS A 420 -11.47 -23.52 -8.15
CA LYS A 420 -10.41 -23.40 -9.13
C LYS A 420 -10.62 -22.10 -9.88
N VAL A 421 -9.61 -21.25 -9.85
CA VAL A 421 -9.62 -19.92 -10.50
C VAL A 421 -8.88 -20.03 -11.84
N VAL A 422 -9.45 -19.51 -12.91
CA VAL A 422 -8.80 -19.46 -14.23
C VAL A 422 -8.88 -18.03 -14.76
N SER A 423 -7.74 -17.45 -15.10
CA SER A 423 -7.69 -16.10 -15.67
C SER A 423 -8.18 -16.09 -17.11
N VAL A 424 -9.03 -15.11 -17.45
CA VAL A 424 -9.56 -14.96 -18.82
C VAL A 424 -8.46 -14.52 -19.79
N ARG A 425 -7.47 -13.78 -19.29
CA ARG A 425 -6.29 -13.32 -20.04
C ARG A 425 -5.04 -13.54 -19.20
N ASN A 426 -3.91 -13.79 -19.85
CA ASN A 426 -2.62 -13.92 -19.15
C ASN A 426 -1.98 -12.55 -18.84
N THR A 427 -2.44 -11.48 -19.50
CA THR A 427 -1.90 -10.13 -19.32
C THR A 427 -2.62 -9.40 -18.20
N VAL A 428 -1.85 -8.82 -17.28
CA VAL A 428 -2.38 -7.98 -16.20
C VAL A 428 -2.42 -6.52 -16.64
N ASN A 429 -3.61 -5.96 -16.72
CA ASN A 429 -3.80 -4.53 -16.95
C ASN A 429 -3.87 -3.79 -15.60
N PHE A 430 -3.25 -2.62 -15.54
CA PHE A 430 -3.22 -1.80 -14.33
C PHE A 430 -3.04 -0.32 -14.64
N ASN A 431 -3.41 0.52 -13.69
CA ASN A 431 -3.22 1.96 -13.72
C ASN A 431 -2.42 2.39 -12.48
N PRO A 432 -1.18 2.87 -12.63
CA PRO A 432 -0.39 3.37 -11.51
C PRO A 432 -0.92 4.76 -11.07
N LEU A 433 -1.73 4.73 -10.01
CA LEU A 433 -2.29 5.89 -9.31
C LEU A 433 -1.49 6.15 -8.04
N ILE A 434 -2.17 6.47 -6.93
CA ILE A 434 -1.57 6.47 -5.59
C ILE A 434 -1.07 5.05 -5.26
N THR A 435 -1.89 4.05 -5.60
CA THR A 435 -1.55 2.63 -5.58
C THR A 435 -1.50 2.06 -7.01
N LEU A 436 -0.92 0.87 -7.19
CA LEU A 436 -0.96 0.14 -8.44
C LEU A 436 -2.32 -0.55 -8.57
N LYS A 437 -3.26 0.08 -9.28
CA LYS A 437 -4.65 -0.37 -9.34
C LYS A 437 -4.87 -1.34 -10.50
N PRO A 438 -5.39 -2.56 -10.27
CA PRO A 438 -5.80 -3.47 -11.34
C PRO A 438 -6.91 -2.86 -12.21
N VAL A 439 -6.94 -3.21 -13.50
CA VAL A 439 -7.96 -2.77 -14.45
C VAL A 439 -8.41 -3.99 -15.25
N ASP A 440 -9.72 -4.22 -15.35
CA ASP A 440 -10.32 -5.30 -16.17
C ASP A 440 -9.69 -6.68 -15.90
N VAL A 441 -9.50 -7.04 -14.62
CA VAL A 441 -8.92 -8.32 -14.22
C VAL A 441 -10.02 -9.34 -14.03
N GLU A 442 -10.33 -10.05 -15.12
CA GLU A 442 -11.42 -11.03 -15.18
C GLU A 442 -10.91 -12.47 -14.98
N VAL A 443 -11.62 -13.22 -14.13
CA VAL A 443 -11.40 -14.66 -13.93
C VAL A 443 -12.72 -15.44 -14.05
N VAL A 444 -12.60 -16.75 -14.19
CA VAL A 444 -13.70 -17.70 -14.05
C VAL A 444 -13.42 -18.59 -12.86
N PHE A 445 -14.40 -18.71 -11.96
CA PHE A 445 -14.39 -19.64 -10.85
C PHE A 445 -15.13 -20.92 -11.23
N SER A 446 -14.57 -22.07 -10.89
CA SER A 446 -15.22 -23.39 -10.98
C SER A 446 -15.09 -24.08 -9.64
N GLU A 447 -16.12 -24.82 -9.21
CA GLU A 447 -16.04 -25.57 -7.95
C GLU A 447 -14.95 -26.65 -8.02
N ARG A 448 -14.34 -26.96 -6.86
CA ARG A 448 -13.28 -27.97 -6.74
C ARG A 448 -13.79 -29.33 -6.30
#